data_AF-A0A6V8PQ56-F1
#
_entry.id   AF-A0A6V8PQ56-F1
#
_cell.length_a   1.000
_cell.length_b   1.000
_cell.length_c   1.000
_cell.angle_alpha   90.00
_cell.angle_beta   90.00
_cell.angle_gamma   90.00
#
_symmetry.space_group_name_H-M   'P 1'
#
loop_
_entity.id
_entity.type
_entity.pdbx_description
1 polymer ?
#
loop_
_entity_poly.entity_id
_entity_poly.type
_entity_poly.pdbx_seq_one_letter_code
_entity_poly.pdbx_strand_id
1 'polypeptide(L)'
;TVDIPCISGRLEKHSEFQINTEDGGRYLRYGYGNGLHTGASGFACGLHLMAVMADGRVSKCIFYDSAAGKIEDGLKECWQRIKPIRLDELKCDCKYIEACRGGCRYRAGLLGDPLGKDIYKCSLYGIIINENRA
;
A
#
# COMPACT_ATOMS: atom_id res chain seq x y z
N THR A 1 -5.88 -13.30 -4.33
CA THR A 1 -5.34 -11.96 -4.58
C THR A 1 -4.06 -12.09 -5.39
N VAL A 2 -3.72 -11.12 -6.23
CA VAL A 2 -2.39 -11.00 -6.84
C VAL A 2 -1.76 -9.72 -6.28
N ASP A 3 -0.57 -9.83 -5.72
CA ASP A 3 0.15 -8.69 -5.17
C ASP A 3 1.65 -8.82 -5.48
N ILE A 4 2.37 -7.71 -5.33
CA ILE A 4 3.80 -7.62 -5.54
C ILE A 4 4.46 -7.44 -4.17
N PRO A 5 5.32 -8.39 -3.73
CA PRO A 5 6.07 -8.25 -2.50
C PRO A 5 6.79 -6.91 -2.43
N CYS A 6 6.78 -6.28 -1.26
CA CYS A 6 7.66 -5.14 -1.01
C CYS A 6 9.05 -5.67 -0.65
N ILE A 7 10.10 -4.96 -1.07
CA ILE A 7 11.48 -5.26 -0.65
C ILE A 7 11.60 -4.93 0.84
N SER A 8 11.29 -5.92 1.69
CA SER A 8 11.36 -5.84 3.14
C SER A 8 11.65 -7.22 3.74
N GLY A 9 12.23 -7.25 4.94
CA GLY A 9 12.54 -8.49 5.65
C GLY A 9 13.57 -9.31 4.88
N ARG A 10 13.31 -10.60 4.63
CA ARG A 10 14.27 -11.46 3.92
C ARG A 10 14.53 -11.01 2.48
N LEU A 11 13.57 -10.35 1.84
CA LEU A 11 13.71 -9.91 0.46
C LEU A 11 14.71 -8.75 0.30
N GLU A 12 15.04 -8.03 1.39
CA GLU A 12 16.08 -6.98 1.38
C GLU A 12 17.45 -7.52 0.95
N LYS A 13 17.72 -8.79 1.24
CA LYS A 13 18.97 -9.47 0.88
C LYS A 13 18.88 -10.25 -0.43
N HIS A 14 17.71 -10.24 -1.08
CA HIS A 14 17.40 -11.05 -2.25
C HIS A 14 16.59 -10.26 -3.29
N SER A 15 16.99 -9.02 -3.55
CA SER A 15 16.27 -8.11 -4.45
C SER A 15 16.24 -8.60 -5.90
N GLU A 16 17.08 -9.57 -6.28
CA GLU A 16 17.03 -10.28 -7.56
C GLU A 16 15.70 -11.01 -7.80
N PHE A 17 14.96 -11.35 -6.74
CA PHE A 17 13.62 -11.95 -6.87
C PHE A 17 12.52 -10.90 -7.00
N GLN A 18 12.84 -9.60 -6.93
CA GLN A 18 11.86 -8.55 -7.15
C GLN A 18 11.51 -8.47 -8.63
N ILE A 19 10.21 -8.57 -8.92
CA ILE A 19 9.71 -8.36 -10.27
C ILE A 19 9.86 -6.89 -10.70
N ASN A 20 10.24 -6.69 -11.96
CA ASN A 20 10.30 -5.34 -12.53
C ASN A 20 8.92 -4.67 -12.54
N THR A 21 8.92 -3.34 -12.58
CA THR A 21 7.71 -2.53 -12.45
C THR A 21 6.66 -2.80 -13.53
N GLU A 22 7.10 -3.01 -14.78
CA GLU A 22 6.21 -3.24 -15.93
C GLU A 22 5.47 -4.58 -15.80
N ASP A 23 6.21 -5.66 -15.57
CA ASP A 23 5.64 -7.00 -15.42
C ASP A 23 4.77 -7.08 -14.15
N GLY A 24 5.22 -6.49 -13.04
CA GLY A 24 4.43 -6.42 -11.81
C GLY A 24 3.12 -5.64 -12.01
N GLY A 25 3.18 -4.48 -12.67
CA GLY A 25 1.99 -3.71 -13.04
C GLY A 25 1.04 -4.47 -13.95
N ARG A 26 1.58 -5.21 -14.94
CA ARG A 26 0.81 -6.10 -15.82
C ARG A 26 0.11 -7.20 -15.03
N TYR A 27 0.80 -7.90 -14.14
CA TYR A 27 0.25 -9.03 -13.40
C TYR A 27 -0.80 -8.63 -12.36
N LEU A 28 -0.74 -7.40 -11.83
CA LEU A 28 -1.79 -6.88 -10.95
C LEU A 28 -3.19 -6.85 -11.58
N ARG A 29 -3.32 -6.94 -12.92
CA ARG A 29 -4.62 -7.08 -13.61
C ARG A 29 -5.34 -8.40 -13.30
N TYR A 30 -4.60 -9.44 -12.91
CA TYR A 30 -5.18 -10.75 -12.58
C TYR A 30 -5.66 -10.82 -11.12
N GLY A 31 -5.54 -9.75 -10.34
CA GLY A 31 -6.16 -9.67 -9.03
C GLY A 31 -7.69 -9.70 -9.15
N TYR A 32 -8.33 -10.58 -8.38
CA TYR A 32 -9.79 -10.67 -8.28
C TYR A 32 -10.32 -9.86 -7.08
N GLY A 33 -11.49 -9.23 -7.25
CA GLY A 33 -12.15 -8.38 -6.26
C GLY A 33 -11.62 -6.94 -6.21
N ASN A 34 -12.19 -6.10 -5.33
CA ASN A 34 -11.81 -4.69 -5.17
C ASN A 34 -10.45 -4.47 -4.44
N GLY A 35 -9.62 -5.53 -4.34
CA GLY A 35 -8.42 -5.57 -3.50
C GLY A 35 -8.72 -5.84 -2.02
N LEU A 36 -7.69 -6.22 -1.25
CA LEU A 36 -7.76 -6.55 0.18
C LEU A 36 -8.09 -5.35 1.08
N HIS A 37 -8.10 -4.13 0.53
CA HIS A 37 -8.11 -2.90 1.30
C HIS A 37 -9.17 -1.94 0.77
N THR A 38 -10.43 -2.24 1.08
CA THR A 38 -11.57 -1.37 0.75
C THR A 38 -11.36 0.03 1.34
N GLY A 39 -11.71 1.06 0.56
CA GLY A 39 -11.72 2.45 0.99
C GLY A 39 -13.05 3.12 0.71
N ALA A 40 -13.20 4.36 1.12
CA ALA A 40 -14.31 5.23 0.74
C ALA A 40 -13.82 6.34 -0.20
N SER A 41 -14.76 6.99 -0.89
CA SER A 41 -14.50 8.16 -1.74
C SER A 41 -13.64 9.18 -1.00
N GLY A 42 -12.64 9.77 -1.68
CA GLY A 42 -11.75 10.77 -1.11
C GLY A 42 -10.64 10.27 -0.17
N PHE A 43 -10.55 8.97 0.13
CA PHE A 43 -9.49 8.41 0.99
C PHE A 43 -8.60 7.40 0.27
N ALA A 44 -7.34 7.33 0.71
CA ALA A 44 -6.37 6.35 0.24
C ALA A 44 -6.59 4.95 0.85
N CYS A 45 -5.73 4.01 0.45
CA CYS A 45 -5.75 2.63 0.95
C CYS A 45 -5.82 2.50 2.48
N GLY A 46 -6.70 1.60 2.92
CA GLY A 46 -6.81 1.16 4.32
C GLY A 46 -7.64 2.05 5.23
N LEU A 47 -8.61 2.80 4.69
CA LEU A 47 -9.52 3.63 5.50
C LEU A 47 -10.25 2.83 6.59
N HIS A 48 -10.71 1.63 6.26
CA HIS A 48 -11.49 0.77 7.16
C HIS A 48 -10.65 -0.36 7.78
N LEU A 49 -9.32 -0.18 7.84
CA LEU A 49 -8.42 -1.24 8.30
C LEU A 49 -7.68 -0.85 9.58
N MET A 50 -7.58 -1.86 10.44
CA MET A 50 -6.71 -1.94 11.58
C MET A 50 -6.35 -3.40 11.76
N ALA A 51 -5.09 -3.68 12.05
CA ALA A 51 -4.59 -5.02 12.28
C ALA A 51 -4.17 -5.16 13.74
N VAL A 52 -4.50 -6.30 14.34
CA VAL A 52 -4.01 -6.71 15.66
C VAL A 52 -3.05 -7.88 15.45
N MET A 53 -1.80 -7.71 15.88
CA MET A 53 -0.74 -8.71 15.74
C MET A 53 -0.82 -9.75 16.86
N ALA A 54 -0.14 -10.88 16.67
CA ALA A 54 -0.12 -11.97 17.65
C ALA A 54 0.48 -11.57 19.01
N ASP A 55 1.33 -10.53 19.05
CA ASP A 55 1.93 -9.98 20.27
C ASP A 55 1.08 -8.87 20.92
N GLY A 56 -0.14 -8.65 20.43
CA GLY A 56 -1.06 -7.62 20.92
C GLY A 56 -0.82 -6.22 20.36
N ARG A 57 0.22 -5.99 19.54
CA ARG A 57 0.40 -4.69 18.86
C ARG A 57 -0.75 -4.43 17.88
N VAL A 58 -1.19 -3.19 17.81
CA VAL A 58 -2.23 -2.73 16.89
C VAL A 58 -1.61 -1.78 15.87
N SER A 59 -1.85 -1.95 14.58
CA SER A 59 -1.32 -1.06 13.53
C SER A 59 -2.34 -0.83 12.40
N LYS A 60 -2.01 0.06 11.45
CA LYS A 60 -2.89 0.41 10.32
C LYS A 60 -3.23 -0.79 9.42
N CYS A 61 -2.23 -1.63 9.11
CA CYS A 61 -2.43 -2.89 8.40
C CYS A 61 -1.31 -3.87 8.77
N ILE A 62 -1.47 -5.14 8.38
CA ILE A 62 -0.54 -6.23 8.71
C ILE A 62 0.92 -6.00 8.31
N PHE A 63 1.18 -5.05 7.41
CA PHE A 63 2.54 -4.73 6.95
C PHE A 63 3.23 -3.66 7.80
N TYR A 64 2.49 -2.86 8.57
CA TYR A 64 3.08 -1.82 9.41
C TYR A 64 3.57 -2.40 10.73
N ASP A 65 4.87 -2.25 10.98
CA ASP A 65 5.49 -2.55 12.28
C ASP A 65 5.26 -1.43 13.30
N SER A 66 5.02 -0.20 12.85
CA SER A 66 4.68 0.93 13.71
C SER A 66 3.30 0.72 14.34
N ALA A 67 3.30 0.53 15.66
CA ALA A 67 2.09 0.32 16.41
C ALA A 67 1.35 1.65 16.63
N ALA A 68 0.06 1.67 16.31
CA ALA A 68 -0.90 2.66 16.77
C ALA A 68 -1.29 2.45 18.25
N GLY A 69 -0.92 1.32 18.85
CA GLY A 69 -1.15 1.02 20.26
C GLY A 69 -0.99 -0.48 20.54
N LYS A 70 -1.49 -0.92 21.68
CA LYS A 70 -1.66 -2.34 21.99
C LYS A 70 -3.11 -2.66 22.31
N ILE A 71 -3.50 -3.92 22.23
CA ILE A 71 -4.87 -4.36 22.49
C ILE A 71 -5.36 -3.96 23.90
N GLU A 72 -4.45 -3.87 24.88
CA GLU A 72 -4.75 -3.43 26.25
C GLU A 72 -5.20 -1.96 26.33
N ASP A 73 -4.83 -1.12 25.35
CA ASP A 73 -5.31 0.27 25.25
C ASP A 73 -6.80 0.34 24.85
N GLY A 74 -7.35 -0.76 24.36
CA GLY A 74 -8.70 -0.85 23.79
C GLY A 74 -8.74 -0.54 22.29
N LEU A 75 -9.46 -1.37 21.52
CA LEU A 75 -9.53 -1.27 20.06
C LEU A 75 -10.03 0.09 19.56
N LYS A 76 -10.97 0.72 20.27
CA LYS A 76 -11.49 2.04 19.92
C LYS A 76 -10.40 3.12 20.00
N GLU A 77 -9.61 3.11 21.06
CA GLU A 77 -8.54 4.08 21.27
C GLU A 77 -7.43 3.88 20.23
N CYS A 78 -7.04 2.64 19.96
CA CYS A 78 -6.10 2.34 18.89
C CYS A 78 -6.62 2.80 17.51
N TRP A 79 -7.90 2.55 17.23
CA TRP A 79 -8.54 2.97 15.98
C TRP A 79 -8.47 4.49 15.77
N GLN A 80 -8.75 5.28 16.82
CA GLN A 80 -8.72 6.75 16.76
C GLN A 80 -7.31 7.32 16.51
N ARG A 81 -6.26 6.57 16.84
CA ARG A 81 -4.86 6.93 16.58
C ARG A 81 -4.44 6.67 15.14
N ILE A 82 -5.11 5.76 14.42
CA ILE A 82 -4.87 5.52 12.99
C ILE A 82 -5.48 6.68 12.20
N LYS A 83 -4.63 7.52 11.60
CA LYS A 83 -5.07 8.63 10.76
C LYS A 83 -5.22 8.19 9.30
N PRO A 84 -6.43 8.24 8.72
CA PRO A 84 -6.62 8.03 7.29
C PRO A 84 -5.88 9.10 6.49
N ILE A 85 -5.45 8.74 5.28
CA ILE A 85 -4.82 9.67 4.34
C ILE A 85 -5.88 10.03 3.31
N ARG A 86 -6.11 11.32 3.07
CA ARG A 86 -6.99 11.79 2.00
C ARG A 86 -6.29 11.71 0.66
N LEU A 87 -7.06 11.57 -0.42
CA LEU A 87 -6.50 11.49 -1.76
C LEU A 87 -5.85 12.80 -2.22
N ASP A 88 -6.32 13.95 -1.74
CA ASP A 88 -5.75 15.27 -2.03
C ASP A 88 -4.40 15.53 -1.33
N GLU A 89 -4.03 14.70 -0.35
CA GLU A 89 -2.71 14.74 0.29
C GLU A 89 -1.66 13.92 -0.50
N LEU A 90 -2.09 13.08 -1.45
CA LEU A 90 -1.17 12.23 -2.22
C LEU A 90 -0.46 13.04 -3.31
N LYS A 91 0.81 12.72 -3.55
CA LYS A 91 1.60 13.22 -4.68
C LYS A 91 1.26 12.46 -5.98
N CYS A 92 -0.04 12.39 -6.28
CA CYS A 92 -0.60 11.73 -7.44
C CYS A 92 -1.35 12.75 -8.29
N ASP A 93 -1.02 12.81 -9.57
CA ASP A 93 -1.73 13.64 -10.55
C ASP A 93 -2.16 12.72 -11.71
N CYS A 94 -3.31 12.06 -11.56
CA CYS A 94 -3.86 11.20 -12.59
C CYS A 94 -5.37 10.98 -12.40
N LYS A 95 -6.08 10.73 -13.50
CA LYS A 95 -7.52 10.44 -13.51
C LYS A 95 -7.93 9.14 -12.78
N TYR A 96 -6.97 8.28 -12.45
CA TYR A 96 -7.24 6.98 -11.84
C TYR A 96 -7.19 6.99 -10.31
N ILE A 97 -6.93 8.15 -9.67
CA ILE A 97 -6.71 8.25 -8.23
C ILE A 97 -7.88 7.68 -7.40
N GLU A 98 -9.12 7.90 -7.85
CA GLU A 98 -10.31 7.33 -7.21
C GLU A 98 -10.42 5.81 -7.38
N ALA A 99 -9.95 5.26 -8.49
CA ALA A 99 -9.96 3.82 -8.73
C ALA A 99 -8.81 3.11 -8.00
N CYS A 100 -7.61 3.68 -8.03
CA CYS A 100 -6.42 3.08 -7.46
C CYS A 100 -6.23 3.38 -5.97
N ARG A 101 -6.86 4.45 -5.46
CA ARG A 101 -6.78 4.93 -4.07
C ARG A 101 -5.33 5.21 -3.62
N GLY A 102 -4.49 5.61 -4.57
CA GLY A 102 -3.05 5.77 -4.41
C GLY A 102 -2.25 4.46 -4.44
N GLY A 103 -2.88 3.29 -4.44
CA GLY A 103 -2.16 2.01 -4.25
C GLY A 103 -1.67 1.81 -2.82
N CYS A 104 -0.72 0.88 -2.64
CA CYS A 104 -0.25 0.47 -1.32
C CYS A 104 0.58 1.57 -0.64
N ARG A 105 0.08 2.11 0.48
CA ARG A 105 0.76 3.16 1.26
C ARG A 105 2.00 2.65 1.99
N TYR A 106 2.02 1.37 2.37
CA TYR A 106 3.20 0.74 2.94
C TYR A 106 4.33 0.69 1.91
N ARG A 107 4.02 0.23 0.68
CA ARG A 107 4.97 0.19 -0.44
C ARG A 107 5.49 1.58 -0.81
N ALA A 108 4.62 2.58 -0.89
CA ALA A 108 5.04 3.96 -1.16
C ALA A 108 6.03 4.48 -0.09
N GLY A 109 5.75 4.19 1.20
CA GLY A 109 6.65 4.52 2.30
C GLY A 109 8.04 3.88 2.17
N LEU A 110 8.11 2.60 1.81
CA LEU A 110 9.38 1.91 1.57
C LEU A 110 10.16 2.46 0.37
N LEU A 111 9.45 3.03 -0.63
CA LEU A 111 10.07 3.72 -1.77
C LEU A 111 10.53 5.15 -1.44
N GLY A 112 10.39 5.58 -0.18
CA GLY A 112 10.93 6.83 0.34
C GLY A 112 9.88 7.91 0.65
N ASP A 113 8.62 7.73 0.25
CA ASP A 113 7.57 8.73 0.51
C ASP A 113 6.18 8.08 0.73
N PRO A 114 5.63 8.12 1.96
CA PRO A 114 4.31 7.55 2.26
C PRO A 114 3.15 8.26 1.52
N LEU A 115 3.35 9.50 1.06
CA LEU A 115 2.41 10.25 0.22
C LEU A 115 2.74 10.09 -1.28
N GLY A 116 3.84 9.42 -1.61
CA GLY A 116 4.31 9.16 -2.96
C GLY A 116 3.50 8.11 -3.72
N LYS A 117 4.01 7.76 -4.90
CA LYS A 117 3.36 6.84 -5.84
C LYS A 117 3.67 5.38 -5.49
N ASP A 118 2.68 4.51 -5.66
CA ASP A 118 2.91 3.06 -5.76
C ASP A 118 3.27 2.71 -7.21
N ILE A 119 4.55 2.47 -7.49
CA ILE A 119 5.06 2.33 -8.86
C ILE A 119 4.41 1.18 -9.65
N TYR A 120 4.09 0.06 -9.00
CA TYR A 120 3.44 -1.08 -9.66
C TYR A 120 2.00 -0.73 -10.00
N LYS A 121 1.31 -0.01 -9.10
CA LYS A 121 -0.07 0.43 -9.36
C LYS A 121 -0.11 1.54 -10.40
N CYS A 122 0.86 2.44 -10.44
CA CYS A 122 1.01 3.40 -11.52
C CYS A 122 1.27 2.72 -12.87
N SER A 123 2.12 1.69 -12.92
CA SER A 123 2.39 0.95 -14.14
C SER A 123 1.17 0.18 -14.66
N LEU A 124 0.34 -0.39 -13.77
CA LEU A 124 -0.94 -0.99 -14.14
C LEU A 124 -1.82 -0.03 -14.98
N TYR A 125 -1.84 1.25 -14.62
CA TYR A 125 -2.63 2.29 -15.30
C TYR A 125 -1.86 3.04 -16.40
N GLY A 126 -0.63 2.61 -16.72
CA GLY A 126 0.21 3.26 -17.74
C GLY A 126 0.72 4.65 -17.36
N ILE A 127 0.75 4.99 -16.06
CA ILE A 127 1.23 6.29 -15.56
C ILE A 127 2.77 6.31 -15.44
N ILE A 128 3.37 5.15 -15.15
CA ILE A 128 4.83 4.97 -15.15
C ILE A 128 5.14 3.86 -16.14
N ILE A 129 5.99 4.18 -17.12
CA ILE A 129 6.55 3.25 -18.09
C ILE A 129 8.06 3.39 -17.94
N ASN A 130 8.76 2.33 -17.58
CA ASN A 130 10.22 2.36 -17.60
C ASN A 130 10.66 2.19 -19.06
N GLU A 131 11.33 3.19 -19.63
CA GLU A 131 11.83 3.16 -21.01
C GLU A 131 13.10 2.33 -21.22
N ASN A 132 13.72 1.81 -20.15
CA ASN A 132 14.96 1.05 -20.29
C ASN A 132 14.68 -0.44 -20.58
N ARG A 133 14.34 -0.72 -21.83
CA ARG A 133 14.65 -2.00 -22.49
C ARG A 133 15.99 -1.84 -23.21
N ALA A 134 17.07 -2.16 -22.53
CA ALA A 134 18.34 -2.50 -23.17
C ALA A 134 18.65 -3.95 -22.85
#